data_AF-A0A378BJA0-F1
#
_entry.id   AF-A0A378BJA0-F1
#
_cell.length_a   1.000
_cell.length_b   1.000
_cell.length_c   1.000
_cell.angle_alpha   90.00
_cell.angle_beta   90.00
_cell.angle_gamma   90.00
#
_symmetry.space_group_name_H-M   'P 1'
#
loop_
_entity.id
_entity.type
_entity.pdbx_description
1 polymer ?
#
loop_
_entity_poly.entity_id
_entity_poly.type
_entity_poly.pdbx_seq_one_letter_code
_entity_poly.pdbx_strand_id
1 'polypeptide(L)' 'MAEGEMQPVVNPAEPKDIVGYVREASDAEVQQALTSAINNAPIWFATPPQERAAILGARRGADGKPNADPDGDPGARGG' A
#
# COMPACT_ATOMS: atom_id res chain seq x y z
N MET A 1 -14.35 -24.16 -1.44
CA MET A 1 -13.13 -23.65 -2.10
C MET A 1 -13.44 -22.22 -2.49
N ALA A 2 -12.46 -21.30 -2.44
CA ALA A 2 -12.71 -19.89 -2.69
C ALA A 2 -13.32 -19.68 -4.08
N GLU A 3 -14.57 -19.22 -4.12
CA GLU A 3 -15.40 -19.13 -5.32
C GLU A 3 -15.47 -17.67 -5.73
N GLY A 4 -14.56 -17.27 -6.61
CA GLY A 4 -14.57 -15.95 -7.21
C GLY A 4 -13.61 -15.93 -8.39
N GLU A 5 -14.04 -15.40 -9.53
CA GLU A 5 -13.18 -15.25 -10.69
C GLU A 5 -12.12 -14.19 -10.41
N MET A 6 -10.88 -14.47 -10.83
CA MET A 6 -9.77 -13.53 -10.73
C MET A 6 -9.97 -12.42 -11.77
N GLN A 7 -10.13 -11.19 -11.31
CA GLN A 7 -10.31 -10.00 -12.13
C GLN A 7 -8.98 -9.26 -12.32
N PRO A 8 -8.62 -8.85 -13.54
CA PRO A 8 -7.39 -8.10 -13.78
C PRO A 8 -7.49 -6.68 -13.22
N VAL A 9 -6.43 -6.23 -12.56
CA VAL A 9 -6.26 -4.82 -12.17
C VAL A 9 -5.53 -4.12 -13.30
N VAL A 10 -6.19 -3.16 -13.95
CA VAL A 10 -5.67 -2.43 -15.10
C VAL A 10 -5.03 -1.13 -14.65
N ASN A 11 -3.89 -0.78 -15.25
CA ASN A 11 -3.26 0.52 -15.05
C ASN A 11 -4.12 1.64 -15.69
N PRO A 12 -4.61 2.64 -14.93
CA PRO A 12 -5.42 3.72 -15.48
C PRO A 12 -4.68 4.62 -16.50
N ALA A 13 -3.35 4.69 -16.42
CA ALA A 13 -2.53 5.49 -17.34
C ALA A 13 -2.24 4.73 -18.66
N GLU A 14 -2.28 3.40 -18.64
CA GLU A 14 -2.06 2.55 -19.80
C GLU A 14 -3.00 1.33 -19.76
N PRO A 15 -4.19 1.38 -20.40
CA PRO A 15 -5.20 0.32 -20.29
C PRO A 15 -4.80 -1.06 -20.82
N LYS A 16 -3.64 -1.17 -21.49
CA LYS A 16 -3.06 -2.43 -21.96
C LYS A 16 -2.14 -3.08 -20.93
N ASP A 17 -1.77 -2.34 -19.89
CA ASP A 17 -0.89 -2.78 -18.82
C ASP A 17 -1.72 -3.32 -17.64
N ILE A 18 -1.51 -4.58 -17.31
CA ILE A 18 -2.18 -5.29 -16.20
C ILE A 18 -1.22 -5.39 -15.03
N VAL A 19 -1.54 -4.72 -13.92
CA VAL A 19 -0.67 -4.64 -12.74
C VAL A 19 -0.82 -5.84 -11.80
N GLY A 20 -1.89 -6.62 -11.95
CA GLY A 20 -2.14 -7.80 -11.14
C GLY A 20 -3.55 -8.37 -11.30
N TYR A 21 -3.93 -9.27 -10.40
CA TYR A 21 -5.26 -9.88 -10.36
C TYR A 21 -5.81 -9.83 -8.93
N VAL A 22 -7.09 -9.54 -8.81
CA VAL A 22 -7.84 -9.48 -7.56
C VAL A 22 -9.02 -10.43 -7.62
N ARG A 23 -9.53 -10.83 -6.47
CA ARG A 23 -10.76 -11.62 -6.35
C ARG A 23 -11.57 -11.09 -5.19
N GLU A 24 -12.87 -11.03 -5.37
CA GLU A 24 -13.80 -10.73 -4.27
C GLU A 24 -13.67 -11.77 -3.16
N ALA A 25 -13.62 -11.30 -1.91
CA ALA A 25 -13.60 -12.18 -0.75
C ALA A 25 -14.94 -12.87 -0.60
N SER A 26 -14.92 -14.17 -0.31
CA SER A 26 -16.13 -14.93 0.03
C SER A 26 -16.61 -14.60 1.44
N ASP A 27 -17.89 -14.82 1.73
CA ASP A 27 -18.44 -14.61 3.07
C ASP A 27 -17.67 -15.37 4.16
N ALA A 28 -17.22 -16.60 3.86
CA ALA A 28 -16.43 -17.40 4.78
C ALA A 28 -15.08 -16.76 5.12
N GLU A 29 -14.40 -16.16 4.12
CA GLU A 29 -13.14 -15.45 4.32
C GLU A 29 -13.35 -14.15 5.11
N VAL A 30 -14.48 -13.46 4.88
CA VAL A 30 -14.86 -12.28 5.67
C VAL A 30 -15.08 -12.65 7.14
N GLN A 31 -15.83 -13.73 7.41
CA GLN A 31 -16.03 -14.22 8.78
C GLN A 31 -14.73 -14.65 9.44
N GLN A 32 -13.84 -15.32 8.69
CA GLN A 32 -12.52 -15.71 9.18
C GLN A 32 -11.65 -14.48 9.50
N ALA A 33 -11.65 -13.46 8.64
CA ALA A 33 -10.92 -12.22 8.86
C ALA A 33 -11.43 -11.48 10.10
N LEU A 34 -12.75 -11.41 10.29
CA LEU A 34 -13.35 -10.79 11.47
C LEU A 34 -12.99 -11.55 12.76
N THR A 35 -13.09 -12.87 12.75
CA THR A 35 -12.69 -13.72 13.88
C THR A 35 -11.22 -13.50 14.21
N SER A 36 -10.37 -13.44 13.20
CA SER A 36 -8.94 -13.18 13.36
C SER A 36 -8.68 -11.80 13.96
N ALA A 37 -9.42 -10.78 13.52
CA ALA A 37 -9.31 -9.42 14.05
C ALA A 37 -9.67 -9.36 15.54
N ILE A 38 -10.77 -10.00 15.94
CA ILE A 38 -11.20 -10.07 17.36
C ILE A 38 -10.15 -10.77 18.20
N ASN A 39 -9.61 -11.89 17.73
CA ASN A 39 -8.61 -12.67 18.47
C ASN A 39 -7.29 -11.92 18.66
N ASN A 40 -6.91 -11.06 17.71
CA ASN A 40 -5.65 -10.30 17.77
C ASN A 40 -5.82 -8.90 18.40
N ALA A 41 -7.06 -8.43 18.60
CA ALA A 41 -7.34 -7.11 19.17
C ALA A 41 -6.68 -6.88 20.56
N PRO A 42 -6.67 -7.84 21.50
CA PRO A 42 -6.01 -7.63 22.80
C PRO A 42 -4.50 -7.42 22.69
N ILE A 43 -3.84 -8.14 21.79
CA ILE A 43 -2.39 -8.03 21.55
C ILE A 43 -2.07 -6.64 21.00
N TRP A 44 -2.84 -6.19 20.01
CA TRP A 44 -2.66 -4.86 19.42
C TRP A 44 -3.00 -3.71 20.39
N PHE A 45 -4.00 -3.91 21.25
CA PHE A 45 -4.34 -2.95 22.29
C PHE A 45 -3.20 -2.80 23.31
N ALA A 46 -2.56 -3.91 23.68
CA ALA A 46 -1.43 -3.94 24.60
C ALA A 46 -0.16 -3.31 24.04
N THR A 47 0.00 -3.22 22.71
CA THR A 47 1.12 -2.50 22.08
C THR A 47 1.11 -1.02 22.50
N PRO A 48 2.17 -0.49 23.13
CA PRO A 48 2.20 0.91 23.53
C PRO A 48 1.98 1.91 22.37
N PRO A 49 1.37 3.08 22.62
CA PRO A 49 1.09 4.07 21.57
C PRO A 49 2.32 4.49 20.75
N GLN A 50 3.50 4.60 21.37
CA GLN A 50 4.75 4.95 20.70
C GLN A 50 5.23 3.88 19.72
N GLU A 51 5.03 2.60 20.02
CA GLU A 51 5.39 1.48 19.13
C GLU A 51 4.42 1.42 17.95
N ARG A 52 3.12 1.64 18.20
CA ARG A 52 2.14 1.80 17.11
C ARG A 52 2.42 3.02 16.24
N ALA A 53 2.86 4.13 16.83
CA ALA A 53 3.25 5.32 16.09
C ALA A 53 4.52 5.10 15.26
N ALA A 54 5.49 4.30 15.75
CA ALA A 54 6.67 3.93 14.99
C ALA A 54 6.32 3.15 13.71
N ILE A 55 5.31 2.27 13.77
CA ILE A 55 4.78 1.56 12.58
C ILE A 55 4.26 2.55 11.51
N LEU A 56 3.58 3.63 11.92
CA LEU A 56 3.09 4.67 11.00
C LEU A 56 4.20 5.63 10.54
N GLY A 57 5.14 5.96 11.43
CA GLY A 57 6.24 6.89 11.19
C GLY A 57 7.30 6.32 10.24
N ALA A 58 7.53 5.01 10.26
CA ALA A 58 8.45 4.33 9.35
C ALA A 58 8.09 4.54 7.87
N ARG A 59 6.79 4.62 7.52
CA ARG A 59 6.34 4.84 6.14
C ARG A 59 6.55 6.30 5.69
N ARG A 60 6.39 7.27 6.58
CA ARG A 60 6.59 8.71 6.29
C ARG A 60 8.03 9.03 5.88
N GLY A 61 9.02 8.29 6.39
CA GLY A 61 10.43 8.45 6.00
C GLY A 61 10.80 7.88 4.63
N ALA A 62 9.93 7.09 4.00
CA ALA A 62 10.21 6.44 2.71
C ALA A 62 9.66 7.20 1.49
N ASP A 63 8.75 8.16 1.70
CA ASP A 63 8.14 8.96 0.61
C ASP A 63 8.84 10.32 0.39
N GLY A 64 10.02 10.50 0.98
CA GLY A 64 10.85 11.71 0.83
C GLY A 64 12.01 11.53 -0.14
N LYS A 65 11.78 11.05 -1.37
CA LYS A 65 12.73 11.37 -2.45
C LYS A 65 12.40 12.77 -2.96
N PRO A 66 13.27 13.79 -2.81
CA PRO A 66 13.13 14.96 -3.64
C PRO A 66 13.30 14.48 -5.09
N ASN A 67 12.23 14.61 -5.87
CA ASN A 67 12.32 14.48 -7.32
C ASN A 67 13.26 15.60 -7.76
N ALA A 68 14.52 15.28 -8.04
CA ALA A 68 15.41 16.21 -8.70
C ALA A 68 14.83 16.40 -10.11
N ASP A 69 14.37 17.62 -10.40
CA ASP A 69 13.85 18.01 -11.71
C ASP A 69 14.84 17.59 -12.82
N PRO A 70 14.38 16.85 -13.85
CA PRO A 70 15.24 16.40 -14.94
C PRO A 70 15.48 17.43 -16.05
N ASP A 71 14.97 18.67 -15.94
CA ASP A 71 15.06 19.68 -17.01
C ASP A 71 15.97 20.88 -16.68
N GLY A 72 17.23 20.73 -17.08
CA GLY A 72 18.00 21.68 -17.91
C GLY A 72 17.98 23.18 -17.63
N ASP A 73 19.14 23.70 -17.20
CA ASP A 73 19.68 24.92 -17.81
C ASP A 73 21.15 24.69 -18.24
N PRO A 74 21.45 24.50 -19.55
CA PRO A 74 22.81 24.51 -20.05
C PRO A 74 23.19 25.97 -20.39
N GLY A 75 23.32 26.82 -19.37
CA GLY A 75 23.23 28.27 -19.58
C GLY A 75 24.20 29.19 -18.85
N ALA A 76 25.13 28.72 -18.01
CA ALA A 76 26.08 29.63 -17.34
C ALA A 76 27.41 29.76 -18.11
N ARG A 77 27.38 30.44 -19.26
CA ARG A 77 28.55 31.15 -19.80
C ARG A 77 28.52 32.60 -19.30
N GLY A 78 29.64 33.06 -18.75
CA GLY A 78 29.99 34.49 -18.72
C GLY A 78 30.06 35.10 -17.33
N GLY A 79 31.27 35.49 -16.95
CA GLY A 79 31.62 36.20 -15.71
C GLY A 79 33.08 35.98 -15.37
#